data_AF-A0A849CDQ2-F1
#
_entry.id   AF-A0A849CDQ2-F1
#
_cell.length_a   1.000
_cell.length_b   1.000
_cell.length_c   1.000
_cell.angle_alpha   90.00
_cell.angle_beta   90.00
_cell.angle_gamma   90.00
#
_symmetry.space_group_name_H-M   'P 1'
#
loop_
_entity.id
_entity.type
_entity.pdbx_description
1 polymer ?
#
loop_
_entity_poly.entity_id
_entity_poly.type
_entity_poly.pdbx_seq_one_letter_code
_entity_poly.pdbx_strand_id
1 'polypeptide(L)'
;MSDSIGHDSIDKALGRLYGTAPARQWGPRHPWAFGGPDLLDMVRAYPRSGPIPHWHYIGFGMSGLYGKESPASEISGWDFEGWGFEVTFRLVREPDDYEPPMWPGDVLQNLSRYVCRSGKCLEPGDAIRVNGPIVANRQDSAIRAVAVTADPELGTIATLNGTVRFLQVVGLTLDEFESAQGGDASALMERLVQYFPLYVTDIDRESLIAQ
;
A
#
# COMPACT_ATOMS: atom_id res chain seq x y z
N MET A 1 27.76 10.26 3.01
CA MET A 1 27.18 9.54 1.86
C MET A 1 26.48 8.32 2.42
N SER A 2 25.28 8.49 2.94
CA SER A 2 24.45 7.42 3.50
C SER A 2 22.97 7.71 3.26
N ASP A 3 22.66 8.38 2.15
CA ASP A 3 21.29 8.46 1.67
C ASP A 3 21.01 7.14 0.95
N SER A 4 19.96 6.46 1.38
CA SER A 4 19.73 5.03 1.27
C SER A 4 19.69 4.52 -0.17
N ILE A 5 20.69 3.71 -0.52
CA ILE A 5 20.80 2.98 -1.81
C ILE A 5 19.53 2.16 -2.15
N GLY A 6 18.78 1.70 -1.14
CA GLY A 6 17.48 1.05 -1.33
C GLY A 6 16.42 1.97 -1.94
N HIS A 7 16.43 3.26 -1.59
CA HIS A 7 15.53 4.26 -2.17
C HIS A 7 15.84 4.47 -3.65
N ASP A 8 17.11 4.45 -4.07
CA ASP A 8 17.46 4.65 -5.48
C ASP A 8 16.81 3.63 -6.42
N SER A 9 16.69 2.37 -5.96
CA SER A 9 16.07 1.30 -6.76
C SER A 9 14.56 1.48 -6.87
N ILE A 10 13.91 1.87 -5.77
CA ILE A 10 12.47 2.20 -5.76
C ILE A 10 12.22 3.46 -6.59
N ASP A 11 12.99 4.53 -6.38
CA ASP A 11 12.87 5.79 -7.12
C ASP A 11 13.07 5.59 -8.62
N LYS A 12 13.97 4.70 -9.03
CA LYS A 12 14.12 4.31 -10.45
C LYS A 12 12.90 3.58 -10.98
N ALA A 13 12.29 2.68 -10.20
CA ALA A 13 11.06 1.99 -10.59
C ALA A 13 9.89 2.97 -10.72
N LEU A 14 9.72 3.86 -9.74
CA LEU A 14 8.70 4.91 -9.76
C LEU A 14 8.95 5.90 -10.90
N GLY A 15 10.19 6.29 -11.17
CA GLY A 15 10.56 7.18 -12.28
C GLY A 15 10.20 6.60 -13.65
N ARG A 16 10.22 5.28 -13.83
CA ARG A 16 9.74 4.63 -15.07
C ARG A 16 8.22 4.74 -15.22
N LEU A 17 7.49 4.69 -14.11
CA LEU A 17 6.03 4.70 -14.10
C LEU A 17 5.45 6.12 -14.20
N TYR A 18 6.07 7.09 -13.53
CA TYR A 18 5.55 8.45 -13.39
C TYR A 18 6.36 9.52 -14.11
N GLY A 19 7.56 9.19 -14.62
CA GLY A 19 8.47 10.16 -15.21
C GLY A 19 8.83 11.25 -14.22
N THR A 20 8.54 12.50 -14.58
CA THR A 20 8.82 13.71 -13.78
C THR A 20 7.59 14.21 -13.01
N ALA A 21 6.50 13.45 -12.97
CA ALA A 21 5.29 13.87 -12.27
C ALA A 21 5.60 14.11 -10.78
N PRO A 22 5.21 15.27 -10.22
CA PRO A 22 5.44 15.55 -8.81
C PRO A 22 4.61 14.61 -7.94
N ALA A 23 5.24 14.04 -6.91
CA ALA A 23 4.56 13.29 -5.88
C ALA A 23 4.23 14.20 -4.70
N ARG A 24 3.04 14.04 -4.12
CA ARG A 24 2.79 14.53 -2.77
C ARG A 24 3.41 13.55 -1.77
N GLN A 25 4.02 14.05 -0.71
CA GLN A 25 4.75 13.23 0.23
C GLN A 25 4.41 13.63 1.67
N TRP A 26 4.18 12.62 2.51
CA TRP A 26 4.00 12.79 3.94
C TRP A 26 4.85 11.78 4.70
N GLY A 27 5.20 12.10 5.93
CA GLY A 27 5.88 11.20 6.86
C GLY A 27 5.35 11.41 8.28
N PRO A 28 5.59 10.46 9.20
CA PRO A 28 5.13 10.57 10.57
C PRO A 28 5.85 11.70 11.29
N ARG A 29 5.13 12.38 12.19
CA ARG A 29 5.75 13.41 13.06
C ARG A 29 6.78 12.81 14.02
N HIS A 30 6.59 11.55 14.40
CA HIS A 30 7.51 10.80 15.25
C HIS A 30 7.77 9.44 14.58
N PRO A 31 8.88 9.31 13.83
CA PRO A 31 9.22 8.08 13.11
C PRO A 31 9.45 6.87 14.04
N TRP A 32 9.21 5.66 13.52
CA TRP A 32 9.46 4.40 14.24
C TRP A 32 10.89 4.29 14.76
N ALA A 33 11.88 4.68 13.94
CA ALA A 33 13.29 4.67 14.32
C ALA A 33 13.61 5.53 15.55
N PHE A 34 12.70 6.40 15.99
CA PHE A 34 12.85 7.21 17.20
C PHE A 34 11.85 6.83 18.31
N GLY A 35 11.20 5.65 18.21
CA GLY A 35 10.23 5.16 19.19
C GLY A 35 8.78 5.57 18.91
N GLY A 36 8.49 6.13 17.73
CA GLY A 36 7.13 6.46 17.32
C GLY A 36 6.28 5.26 16.93
N PRO A 37 4.96 5.44 16.70
CA PRO A 37 4.03 4.34 16.44
C PRO A 37 3.86 3.98 14.95
N ASP A 38 4.50 4.75 14.06
CA ASP A 38 4.28 4.73 12.62
C ASP A 38 5.48 4.11 11.91
N LEU A 39 5.25 2.98 11.24
CA LEU A 39 6.30 2.10 10.69
C LEU A 39 6.76 2.53 9.32
N LEU A 40 5.85 3.10 8.52
CA LEU A 40 6.24 3.73 7.28
C LEU A 40 6.89 5.08 7.63
N ASP A 41 8.12 5.28 7.19
CA ASP A 41 8.80 6.56 7.29
C ASP A 41 8.15 7.60 6.38
N MET A 42 7.46 7.12 5.35
CA MET A 42 6.90 7.98 4.34
C MET A 42 5.80 7.31 3.52
N VAL A 43 4.88 8.13 3.01
CA VAL A 43 3.95 7.76 1.94
C VAL A 43 4.05 8.81 0.85
N ARG A 44 4.17 8.37 -0.40
CA ARG A 44 4.11 9.22 -1.60
C ARG A 44 2.86 8.93 -2.39
N ALA A 45 2.17 9.96 -2.86
CA ALA A 45 0.99 9.85 -3.73
C ALA A 45 1.26 10.48 -5.09
N TYR A 46 1.00 9.72 -6.14
CA TYR A 46 1.20 10.13 -7.53
C TYR A 46 -0.15 10.22 -8.25
N PRO A 47 -0.40 11.30 -9.03
CA PRO A 47 -1.57 11.38 -9.88
C PRO A 47 -1.46 10.45 -11.08
N ARG A 48 -2.56 9.78 -11.42
CA ARG A 48 -2.70 8.94 -12.62
C ARG A 48 -3.94 9.33 -13.39
N SER A 49 -3.80 9.45 -14.72
CA SER A 49 -4.90 9.83 -15.62
C SER A 49 -5.69 8.63 -16.18
N GLY A 50 -5.14 7.42 -16.10
CA GLY A 50 -5.78 6.22 -16.63
C GLY A 50 -5.20 4.93 -16.06
N PRO A 51 -5.85 3.78 -16.31
CA PRO A 51 -7.07 3.61 -17.11
C PRO A 51 -8.33 4.22 -16.47
N ILE A 52 -8.35 4.33 -15.14
CA ILE A 52 -9.28 5.17 -14.37
C ILE A 52 -8.44 6.30 -13.75
N PRO A 53 -8.88 7.56 -13.73
CA PRO A 53 -8.20 8.60 -12.95
C PRO A 53 -8.10 8.20 -11.48
N HIS A 54 -6.88 8.15 -10.93
CA HIS A 54 -6.65 7.72 -9.56
C HIS A 54 -5.41 8.36 -8.94
N TRP A 55 -5.31 8.28 -7.62
CA TRP A 55 -4.10 8.49 -6.86
C TRP A 55 -3.45 7.13 -6.58
N HIS A 56 -2.16 6.98 -6.86
CA HIS A 56 -1.37 5.79 -6.49
C HIS A 56 -0.44 6.14 -5.34
N TYR A 57 -0.72 5.56 -4.17
CA TYR A 57 0.02 5.71 -2.93
C TYR A 57 1.07 4.62 -2.81
N ILE A 58 2.28 5.00 -2.41
CA ILE A 58 3.42 4.11 -2.17
C ILE A 58 3.92 4.37 -0.74
N GLY A 59 3.84 3.35 0.12
CA GLY A 59 4.45 3.35 1.44
C GLY A 59 5.94 3.01 1.36
N PHE A 60 6.73 3.56 2.28
CA PHE A 60 8.16 3.30 2.42
C PHE A 60 8.47 3.01 3.89
N GLY A 61 9.17 1.91 4.15
CA GLY A 61 9.63 1.54 5.49
C GLY A 61 9.52 0.05 5.79
N MET A 62 8.87 -0.72 4.92
CA MET A 62 8.64 -2.15 5.14
C MET A 62 9.78 -3.02 4.59
N SER A 63 10.61 -2.57 3.66
CA SER A 63 11.60 -3.43 2.98
C SER A 63 13.08 -3.23 3.39
N GLY A 64 13.36 -2.70 4.58
CA GLY A 64 14.75 -2.58 5.08
C GLY A 64 15.63 -1.60 4.29
N LEU A 65 15.11 -0.40 4.01
CA LEU A 65 15.70 0.56 3.06
C LEU A 65 17.04 1.17 3.50
N TYR A 66 17.37 1.18 4.79
CA TYR A 66 18.41 2.03 5.36
C TYR A 66 19.79 1.39 5.53
N GLY A 67 19.96 0.11 5.16
CA GLY A 67 21.23 -0.60 5.33
C GLY A 67 21.57 -0.90 6.80
N LYS A 68 22.56 -1.78 6.99
CA LYS A 68 22.88 -2.44 8.27
C LYS A 68 23.42 -1.51 9.37
N GLU A 69 23.94 -0.35 8.98
CA GLU A 69 24.59 0.60 9.90
C GLU A 69 23.65 1.76 10.29
N SER A 70 22.38 1.68 9.93
CA SER A 70 21.43 2.73 10.29
C SER A 70 20.97 2.60 11.75
N PRO A 71 20.74 3.72 12.47
CA PRO A 71 20.13 3.67 13.80
C PRO A 71 18.76 2.96 13.80
N ALA A 72 18.06 3.00 12.66
CA ALA A 72 16.79 2.31 12.46
C ALA A 72 16.92 0.78 12.51
N SER A 73 18.03 0.19 12.06
CA SER A 73 18.25 -1.27 12.14
C SER A 73 18.53 -1.76 13.57
N GLU A 74 19.19 -0.96 14.41
CA GLU A 74 19.43 -1.33 15.82
C GLU A 74 18.15 -1.24 16.66
N ILE A 75 17.28 -0.26 16.37
CA ILE A 75 16.07 0.03 17.15
C ILE A 75 14.90 -0.87 16.75
N SER A 76 14.82 -1.24 15.47
CA SER A 76 13.64 -1.92 14.95
C SER A 76 13.58 -3.42 15.27
N GLY A 77 14.69 -4.03 15.72
CA GLY A 77 14.75 -5.44 16.09
C GLY A 77 14.53 -6.42 14.93
N TRP A 78 14.51 -5.92 13.69
CA TRP A 78 14.37 -6.74 12.48
C TRP A 78 15.74 -7.25 12.03
N ASP A 79 15.84 -8.55 11.78
CA ASP A 79 16.96 -9.12 11.04
C ASP A 79 16.98 -8.51 9.63
N PHE A 80 17.99 -7.66 9.37
CA PHE A 80 18.61 -7.22 8.12
C PHE A 80 17.80 -6.91 6.83
N GLU A 81 16.63 -7.48 6.58
CA GLU A 81 15.90 -7.46 5.30
C GLU A 81 14.53 -6.76 5.37
N GLY A 82 14.12 -6.31 6.56
CA GLY A 82 12.74 -5.86 6.80
C GLY A 82 11.75 -6.99 6.47
N TRP A 83 10.58 -6.63 5.98
CA TRP A 83 9.54 -7.55 5.52
C TRP A 83 9.65 -7.91 4.03
N GLY A 84 10.61 -7.33 3.30
CA GLY A 84 10.83 -7.61 1.87
C GLY A 84 9.73 -7.10 0.93
N PHE A 85 8.85 -6.21 1.40
CA PHE A 85 7.84 -5.57 0.56
C PHE A 85 7.62 -4.11 0.93
N GLU A 86 6.99 -3.36 0.04
CA GLU A 86 6.35 -2.08 0.33
C GLU A 86 4.86 -2.17 -0.03
N VAL A 87 4.03 -1.42 0.70
CA VAL A 87 2.58 -1.41 0.47
C VAL A 87 2.19 -0.30 -0.50
N THR A 88 1.26 -0.60 -1.41
CA THR A 88 0.70 0.39 -2.33
C THR A 88 -0.83 0.43 -2.22
N PHE A 89 -1.43 1.53 -2.64
CA PHE A 89 -2.89 1.67 -2.67
C PHE A 89 -3.29 2.56 -3.84
N ARG A 90 -4.43 2.27 -4.47
CA ARG A 90 -4.98 3.11 -5.55
C ARG A 90 -6.37 3.56 -5.17
N LEU A 91 -6.60 4.88 -5.21
CA LEU A 91 -7.87 5.50 -4.88
C LEU A 91 -8.39 6.25 -6.10
N VAL A 92 -9.66 6.05 -6.48
CA VAL A 92 -10.32 6.87 -7.51
C VAL A 92 -10.08 8.35 -7.21
N ARG A 93 -9.78 9.11 -8.26
CA ARG A 93 -9.50 10.54 -8.19
C ARG A 93 -10.55 11.27 -9.01
N GLU A 94 -11.24 12.21 -8.38
CA GLU A 94 -12.15 13.09 -9.11
C GLU A 94 -11.36 14.10 -9.96
N PRO A 95 -11.90 14.55 -11.10
CA PRO A 95 -11.22 15.52 -11.97
C PRO A 95 -10.77 16.80 -11.25
N ASP A 96 -11.55 17.23 -10.26
CA ASP A 96 -11.31 18.46 -9.48
C ASP A 96 -10.44 18.23 -8.23
N ASP A 97 -9.99 16.99 -7.98
CA ASP A 97 -9.04 16.70 -6.91
C ASP A 97 -7.62 17.03 -7.38
N TYR A 98 -7.12 18.18 -6.95
CA TYR A 98 -5.74 18.60 -7.21
C TYR A 98 -4.74 18.08 -6.18
N GLU A 99 -5.22 17.68 -5.00
CA GLU A 99 -4.41 17.17 -3.91
C GLU A 99 -4.92 15.79 -3.45
N PRO A 100 -4.03 14.80 -3.26
CA PRO A 100 -4.44 13.50 -2.76
C PRO A 100 -4.87 13.59 -1.28
N PRO A 101 -5.99 12.94 -0.88
CA PRO A 101 -6.35 12.84 0.53
C PRO A 101 -5.28 12.10 1.33
N MET A 102 -5.11 12.46 2.61
CA MET A 102 -4.08 11.86 3.46
C MET A 102 -4.49 10.51 4.09
N TRP A 103 -5.80 10.25 4.22
CA TRP A 103 -6.30 9.07 4.95
C TRP A 103 -5.81 7.71 4.41
N PRO A 104 -5.50 7.52 3.10
CA PRO A 104 -4.93 6.26 2.66
C PRO A 104 -3.58 5.95 3.31
N GLY A 105 -2.80 6.99 3.64
CA GLY A 105 -1.57 6.83 4.42
C GLY A 105 -1.83 6.21 5.79
N ASP A 106 -2.93 6.58 6.47
CA ASP A 106 -3.30 5.99 7.76
C ASP A 106 -3.68 4.51 7.62
N VAL A 107 -4.35 4.13 6.51
CA VAL A 107 -4.66 2.73 6.20
C VAL A 107 -3.38 1.92 6.02
N LEU A 108 -2.43 2.43 5.24
CA LEU A 108 -1.14 1.78 5.01
C LEU A 108 -0.35 1.63 6.33
N GLN A 109 -0.31 2.68 7.17
CA GLN A 109 0.32 2.61 8.49
C GLN A 109 -0.35 1.59 9.43
N ASN A 110 -1.68 1.50 9.42
CA ASN A 110 -2.42 0.52 10.21
C ASN A 110 -2.10 -0.91 9.79
N LEU A 111 -1.98 -1.17 8.48
CA LEU A 111 -1.59 -2.47 7.95
C LEU A 111 -0.14 -2.81 8.31
N SER A 112 0.79 -1.87 8.17
CA SER A 112 2.17 -2.05 8.60
C SER A 112 2.28 -2.39 10.08
N ARG A 113 1.50 -1.70 10.94
CA ARG A 113 1.41 -2.02 12.38
C ARG A 113 0.85 -3.41 12.64
N TYR A 114 -0.16 -3.83 11.87
CA TYR A 114 -0.73 -5.17 11.98
C TYR A 114 0.33 -6.24 11.69
N VAL A 115 1.08 -6.09 10.59
CA VAL A 115 2.17 -7.00 10.20
C VAL A 115 3.20 -7.10 11.32
N CYS A 116 3.68 -5.96 11.80
CA CYS A 116 4.65 -5.90 12.90
C CYS A 116 4.16 -6.56 14.19
N ARG A 117 2.93 -6.27 14.63
CA ARG A 117 2.39 -6.81 15.89
C ARG A 117 2.05 -8.30 15.81
N SER A 118 1.57 -8.76 14.65
CA SER A 118 1.11 -10.13 14.48
C SER A 118 2.23 -11.10 14.07
N GLY A 119 3.34 -10.58 13.52
CA GLY A 119 4.38 -11.38 12.91
C GLY A 119 3.99 -11.97 11.55
N LYS A 120 2.78 -11.67 11.05
CA LYS A 120 2.26 -12.23 9.80
C LYS A 120 2.57 -11.28 8.64
N CYS A 121 3.40 -11.75 7.71
CA CYS A 121 3.65 -11.09 6.45
C CYS A 121 2.36 -11.00 5.62
N LEU A 122 2.19 -9.93 4.86
CA LEU A 122 1.14 -9.84 3.85
C LEU A 122 1.58 -10.59 2.60
N GLU A 123 0.68 -11.36 2.02
CA GLU A 123 0.89 -12.08 0.77
C GLU A 123 -0.27 -11.83 -0.21
N PRO A 124 -0.02 -11.85 -1.52
CA PRO A 124 -1.10 -11.86 -2.51
C PRO A 124 -2.09 -13.00 -2.22
N GLY A 125 -3.37 -12.66 -2.11
CA GLY A 125 -4.41 -13.60 -1.69
C GLY A 125 -4.88 -13.43 -0.24
N ASP A 126 -4.22 -12.59 0.55
CA ASP A 126 -4.72 -12.22 1.87
C ASP A 126 -5.94 -11.31 1.79
N ALA A 127 -6.87 -11.49 2.72
CA ALA A 127 -8.00 -10.61 2.93
C ALA A 127 -8.14 -10.28 4.42
N ILE A 128 -8.31 -8.99 4.73
CA ILE A 128 -8.33 -8.46 6.09
C ILE A 128 -9.55 -7.57 6.25
N ARG A 129 -10.40 -7.89 7.24
CA ARG A 129 -11.50 -7.01 7.64
C ARG A 129 -10.97 -5.83 8.43
N VAL A 130 -11.39 -4.61 8.06
CA VAL A 130 -11.00 -3.40 8.81
C VAL A 130 -12.04 -3.07 9.89
N ASN A 131 -11.60 -2.36 10.94
CA ASN A 131 -12.49 -1.94 12.03
C ASN A 131 -13.28 -0.70 11.63
N GLY A 132 -14.39 -0.89 10.92
CA GLY A 132 -15.24 0.20 10.41
C GLY A 132 -15.08 0.42 8.91
N PRO A 133 -15.46 1.58 8.35
CA PRO A 133 -15.21 1.91 6.95
C PRO A 133 -13.71 2.13 6.72
N ILE A 134 -13.23 1.82 5.51
CA ILE A 134 -11.83 2.08 5.13
C ILE A 134 -11.50 3.59 5.23
N VAL A 135 -12.50 4.43 4.95
CA VAL A 135 -12.47 5.88 5.18
C VAL A 135 -13.24 6.19 6.45
N ALA A 136 -12.54 6.50 7.55
CA ALA A 136 -13.14 6.56 8.89
C ALA A 136 -14.37 7.49 9.02
N ASN A 137 -14.43 8.57 8.24
CA ASN A 137 -15.54 9.55 8.25
C ASN A 137 -16.63 9.29 7.20
N ARG A 138 -16.55 8.22 6.40
CA ARG A 138 -17.58 7.82 5.42
C ARG A 138 -18.31 6.57 5.91
N GLN A 139 -19.23 6.75 6.86
CA GLN A 139 -20.02 5.64 7.41
C GLN A 139 -21.04 5.06 6.43
N ASP A 140 -21.26 5.71 5.31
CA ASP A 140 -22.04 5.26 4.18
C ASP A 140 -21.25 4.39 3.20
N SER A 141 -19.91 4.40 3.23
CA SER A 141 -19.11 3.57 2.33
C SER A 141 -19.32 2.08 2.59
N ALA A 142 -19.59 1.32 1.53
CA ALA A 142 -19.69 -0.13 1.57
C ALA A 142 -18.33 -0.81 1.74
N ILE A 143 -17.22 -0.08 1.54
CA ILE A 143 -15.86 -0.61 1.61
C ILE A 143 -15.40 -0.73 3.08
N ARG A 144 -15.31 -1.98 3.56
CA ARG A 144 -15.15 -2.35 4.98
C ARG A 144 -14.09 -3.44 5.21
N ALA A 145 -13.41 -3.84 4.15
CA ALA A 145 -12.32 -4.81 4.19
C ALA A 145 -11.29 -4.47 3.11
N VAL A 146 -10.16 -5.17 3.15
CA VAL A 146 -9.13 -5.06 2.12
C VAL A 146 -8.68 -6.45 1.66
N ALA A 147 -8.32 -6.57 0.38
CA ALA A 147 -7.50 -7.65 -0.14
C ALA A 147 -6.08 -7.16 -0.43
N VAL A 148 -5.15 -8.10 -0.49
CA VAL A 148 -3.77 -7.88 -0.90
C VAL A 148 -3.52 -8.61 -2.22
N THR A 149 -2.92 -7.91 -3.17
CA THR A 149 -2.46 -8.48 -4.44
C THR A 149 -1.07 -7.93 -4.79
N ALA A 150 -0.38 -8.52 -5.76
CA ALA A 150 0.83 -7.92 -6.31
C ALA A 150 0.46 -6.62 -7.04
N ASP A 151 1.23 -5.54 -6.85
CA ASP A 151 1.01 -4.30 -7.60
C ASP A 151 1.21 -4.60 -9.10
N PRO A 152 0.18 -4.38 -9.94
CA PRO A 152 0.18 -4.83 -11.33
C PRO A 152 1.20 -4.10 -12.22
N GLU A 153 1.77 -2.99 -11.74
CA GLU A 153 2.73 -2.19 -12.51
C GLU A 153 4.13 -2.20 -11.92
N LEU A 154 4.25 -2.31 -10.58
CA LEU A 154 5.54 -2.30 -9.89
C LEU A 154 6.10 -3.69 -9.63
N GLY A 155 5.25 -4.69 -9.39
CA GLY A 155 5.63 -6.09 -9.19
C GLY A 155 6.74 -6.27 -8.15
N THR A 156 7.82 -6.96 -8.54
CA THR A 156 9.02 -7.17 -7.71
C THR A 156 10.22 -6.56 -8.38
N ILE A 157 11.02 -5.83 -7.61
CA ILE A 157 12.27 -5.23 -8.09
C ILE A 157 13.48 -5.78 -7.33
N ALA A 158 14.61 -5.84 -8.02
CA ALA A 158 15.90 -6.07 -7.38
C ALA A 158 16.46 -4.75 -6.85
N THR A 159 17.07 -4.81 -5.67
CA THR A 159 17.80 -3.72 -5.03
C THR A 159 19.18 -4.23 -4.61
N LEU A 160 20.07 -3.32 -4.20
CA LEU A 160 21.39 -3.74 -3.68
C LEU A 160 21.30 -4.48 -2.33
N ASN A 161 20.17 -4.40 -1.63
CA ASN A 161 19.95 -5.03 -0.33
C ASN A 161 19.04 -6.28 -0.42
N GLY A 162 18.69 -6.75 -1.62
CA GLY A 162 17.76 -7.88 -1.83
C GLY A 162 16.64 -7.53 -2.81
N THR A 163 15.48 -8.18 -2.67
CA THR A 163 14.31 -7.90 -3.51
C THR A 163 13.24 -7.16 -2.73
N VAL A 164 12.56 -6.22 -3.39
CA VAL A 164 11.40 -5.52 -2.84
C VAL A 164 10.18 -5.88 -3.67
N ARG A 165 9.16 -6.44 -3.02
CA ARG A 165 7.84 -6.68 -3.60
C ARG A 165 6.94 -5.47 -3.36
N PHE A 166 6.11 -5.10 -4.32
CA PHE A 166 5.05 -4.11 -4.11
C PHE A 166 3.72 -4.82 -3.95
N LEU A 167 3.10 -4.67 -2.78
CA LEU A 167 1.83 -5.29 -2.44
C LEU A 167 0.73 -4.24 -2.44
N GLN A 168 -0.19 -4.35 -3.39
CA GLN A 168 -1.32 -3.44 -3.49
C GLN A 168 -2.45 -3.88 -2.57
N VAL A 169 -2.86 -2.93 -1.73
CA VAL A 169 -4.07 -2.99 -0.92
C VAL A 169 -5.25 -2.60 -1.80
N VAL A 170 -6.33 -3.38 -1.75
CA VAL A 170 -7.54 -3.18 -2.56
C VAL A 170 -8.76 -3.16 -1.65
N GLY A 171 -9.58 -2.11 -1.70
CA GLY A 171 -10.79 -2.01 -0.89
C GLY A 171 -11.88 -2.99 -1.34
N LEU A 172 -12.43 -3.73 -0.37
CA LEU A 172 -13.53 -4.67 -0.54
C LEU A 172 -14.76 -4.28 0.27
N THR A 173 -15.92 -4.64 -0.28
CA THR A 173 -17.17 -4.76 0.48
C THR A 173 -17.14 -6.00 1.38
N LEU A 174 -18.10 -6.14 2.30
CA LEU A 174 -18.11 -7.26 3.25
C LEU A 174 -18.44 -8.61 2.60
N ASP A 175 -19.34 -8.64 1.62
CA ASP A 175 -19.68 -9.85 0.87
C ASP A 175 -18.54 -10.27 -0.07
N GLU A 176 -17.86 -9.30 -0.71
CA GLU A 176 -16.60 -9.58 -1.41
C GLU A 176 -15.55 -10.17 -0.47
N PHE A 177 -15.37 -9.59 0.73
CA PHE A 177 -14.47 -10.14 1.73
C PHE A 177 -14.85 -11.56 2.16
N GLU A 178 -16.13 -11.82 2.41
CA GLU A 178 -16.63 -13.18 2.72
C GLU A 178 -16.30 -14.17 1.60
N SER A 179 -16.44 -13.76 0.33
CA SER A 179 -16.06 -14.58 -0.82
C SER A 179 -14.55 -14.76 -1.01
N ALA A 180 -13.73 -13.89 -0.40
CA ALA A 180 -12.28 -13.93 -0.45
C ALA A 180 -11.66 -14.79 0.68
N GLN A 181 -12.45 -15.13 1.71
CA GLN A 181 -11.96 -15.94 2.83
C GLN A 181 -11.60 -17.36 2.38
N GLY A 182 -10.67 -18.00 3.10
CA GLY A 182 -10.26 -19.38 2.79
C GLY A 182 -9.22 -19.53 1.68
N GLY A 183 -8.68 -18.41 1.16
CA GLY A 183 -7.63 -18.40 0.14
C GLY A 183 -8.10 -17.98 -1.26
N ASP A 184 -9.37 -17.59 -1.40
CA ASP A 184 -10.00 -17.27 -2.68
C ASP A 184 -9.83 -15.81 -3.11
N ALA A 185 -9.13 -14.97 -2.33
CA ALA A 185 -8.98 -13.55 -2.66
C ALA A 185 -8.28 -13.32 -4.01
N SER A 186 -7.29 -14.15 -4.38
CA SER A 186 -6.64 -14.04 -5.70
C SER A 186 -7.62 -14.32 -6.85
N ALA A 187 -8.45 -15.36 -6.72
CA ALA A 187 -9.48 -15.68 -7.70
C ALA A 187 -10.56 -14.59 -7.78
N LEU A 188 -10.93 -14.00 -6.63
CA LEU A 188 -11.80 -12.83 -6.60
C LEU A 188 -11.17 -11.65 -7.35
N MET A 189 -9.89 -11.35 -7.09
CA MET A 189 -9.20 -10.25 -7.78
C MET A 189 -9.17 -10.46 -9.29
N GLU A 190 -8.87 -11.66 -9.77
CA GLU A 190 -8.94 -11.99 -11.20
C GLU A 190 -10.32 -11.70 -11.82
N ARG A 191 -11.40 -11.93 -11.08
CA ARG A 191 -12.77 -11.60 -11.52
C ARG A 191 -13.05 -10.10 -11.49
N LEU A 192 -12.56 -9.40 -10.47
CA LEU A 192 -12.89 -7.99 -10.24
C LEU A 192 -12.09 -7.02 -11.13
N VAL A 193 -10.93 -7.44 -11.66
CA VAL A 193 -10.05 -6.58 -12.48
C VAL A 193 -10.74 -6.01 -13.72
N GLN A 194 -11.77 -6.69 -14.24
CA GLN A 194 -12.54 -6.23 -15.41
C GLN A 194 -13.40 -5.00 -15.10
N TYR A 195 -13.80 -4.81 -13.85
CA TYR A 195 -14.64 -3.70 -13.41
C TYR A 195 -13.83 -2.50 -12.94
N PHE A 196 -12.68 -2.74 -12.32
CA PHE A 196 -11.74 -1.69 -11.93
C PHE A 196 -10.29 -2.06 -12.31
N PRO A 197 -9.87 -1.73 -13.53
CA PRO A 197 -8.51 -2.02 -13.98
C PRO A 197 -7.45 -1.43 -13.02
N LEU A 198 -6.33 -2.15 -12.87
CA LEU A 198 -5.30 -1.89 -11.87
C LEU A 198 -5.76 -1.99 -10.40
N TYR A 199 -6.93 -2.56 -10.12
CA TYR A 199 -7.46 -2.69 -8.76
C TYR A 199 -7.62 -1.34 -8.03
N VAL A 200 -8.03 -0.31 -8.77
CA VAL A 200 -8.35 1.00 -8.20
C VAL A 200 -9.54 0.87 -7.26
N THR A 201 -9.38 1.34 -6.02
CA THR A 201 -10.45 1.37 -5.04
C THR A 201 -11.32 2.59 -5.26
N ASP A 202 -12.58 2.35 -5.63
CA ASP A 202 -13.67 3.31 -5.51
C ASP A 202 -14.30 3.12 -4.12
N ILE A 203 -14.43 4.20 -3.34
CA ILE A 203 -15.01 4.17 -2.00
C ILE A 203 -16.53 4.35 -1.98
N ASP A 204 -17.10 4.76 -3.12
CA ASP A 204 -18.52 5.03 -3.31
C ASP A 204 -19.23 3.92 -4.09
N ARG A 205 -18.49 2.87 -4.50
CA ARG A 205 -19.08 1.69 -5.15
C ARG A 205 -19.76 0.75 -4.17
N GLU A 206 -20.71 0.00 -4.71
CA GLU A 206 -21.30 -1.18 -4.09
C GLU A 206 -20.54 -2.46 -4.47
N SER A 207 -21.01 -3.60 -3.97
CA SER A 207 -20.44 -4.91 -4.30
C SER A 207 -20.60 -5.26 -5.78
N LEU A 208 -19.59 -5.98 -6.31
CA LEU A 208 -19.55 -6.45 -7.69
C LEU A 208 -19.77 -7.95 -7.85
N ILE A 209 -19.91 -8.71 -6.76
CA ILE A 209 -20.14 -10.16 -6.83
C ILE A 209 -21.62 -10.55 -6.85
N ALA A 210 -22.52 -9.60 -6.59
CA ALA A 210 -23.97 -9.78 -6.64
C ALA A 210 -24.58 -9.46 -8.03
N GLN A 211 -23.74 -9.23 -9.04
CA GLN A 211 -24.13 -8.96 -10.44
C GLN A 211 -24.06 -10.21 -11.31
#